data_AF-A0A9N9Y6H9-F1
#
_entry.id   AF-A0A9N9Y6H9-F1
#
_cell.length_a   1.000
_cell.length_b   1.000
_cell.length_c   1.000
_cell.angle_alpha   90.00
_cell.angle_beta   90.00
_cell.angle_gamma   90.00
#
_symmetry.space_group_name_H-M   'P 1'
#
loop_
_entity.id
_entity.type
_entity.pdbx_description
1 polymer ?
#
loop_
_entity_poly.entity_id
_entity_poly.type
_entity_poly.pdbx_seq_one_letter_code
_entity_poly.pdbx_strand_id
1 'polypeptide(L)'
;MDDIKPELLVKYLYQQQCSKLWIGSGAAEDKEGVILHKKEGQYFACPEQLAESSFAKAAAALKAEVGRKGISHSDLGLTIADPSSQCVMTVNSHIIRTFLQGFTGPEVPLDNGCRAQVLPTIEDLAHATRQNFAAFVASEGLLVVWDKDALNILSRASKIETHLTDLIWKSDGNEDEADE
;
A
#
# COMPACT_ATOMS: atom_id res chain seq x y z
N MET A 1 -17.64 7.95 -20.60
CA MET A 1 -16.24 7.79 -21.09
C MET A 1 -15.21 8.12 -20.01
N ASP A 2 -15.55 8.95 -19.02
CA ASP A 2 -14.61 9.42 -18.00
C ASP A 2 -14.07 8.33 -17.04
N ASP A 3 -14.75 7.19 -16.95
CA ASP A 3 -14.37 6.07 -16.06
C ASP A 3 -13.37 5.08 -16.67
N ILE A 4 -13.08 5.19 -17.98
CA ILE A 4 -12.18 4.25 -18.67
C ILE A 4 -10.74 4.38 -18.16
N LYS A 5 -10.27 5.60 -17.86
CA LYS A 5 -8.88 5.80 -17.44
C LYS A 5 -8.60 5.25 -16.03
N PRO A 6 -9.42 5.54 -14.99
CA PRO A 6 -9.24 4.95 -13.67
C PRO A 6 -9.35 3.42 -13.66
N GLU A 7 -10.28 2.87 -14.45
CA GLU A 7 -10.46 1.42 -14.59
C GLU A 7 -9.23 0.75 -15.23
N LEU A 8 -8.71 1.32 -16.32
CA LEU A 8 -7.47 0.83 -16.94
C LEU A 8 -6.26 0.99 -16.01
N LEU A 9 -6.23 2.04 -15.20
CA LEU A 9 -5.13 2.28 -14.27
C LEU A 9 -5.06 1.21 -13.17
N VAL A 10 -6.18 0.86 -12.53
CA VAL A 10 -6.18 -0.21 -11.52
C VAL A 10 -5.82 -1.57 -12.12
N LYS A 11 -6.30 -1.86 -13.34
CA LYS A 11 -5.95 -3.09 -14.08
C LYS A 11 -4.46 -3.12 -14.44
N TYR A 12 -3.91 -2.00 -14.89
CA TYR A 12 -2.48 -1.85 -15.17
C TYR A 12 -1.62 -2.07 -13.92
N LEU A 13 -1.95 -1.41 -12.80
CA LEU A 13 -1.20 -1.55 -11.55
C LEU A 13 -1.27 -2.98 -11.02
N TYR A 14 -2.44 -3.62 -11.08
CA TYR A 14 -2.60 -5.03 -10.71
C TYR A 14 -1.76 -5.95 -11.60
N GLN A 15 -1.73 -5.73 -12.91
CA GLN A 15 -0.85 -6.45 -13.82
C GLN A 15 0.64 -6.29 -13.43
N GLN A 16 1.04 -5.11 -12.97
CA GLN A 16 2.41 -4.88 -12.47
C GLN A 16 2.67 -5.65 -11.17
N GLN A 17 1.70 -5.74 -10.25
CA GLN A 17 1.83 -6.60 -9.07
C GLN A 17 2.04 -8.06 -9.46
N CYS A 18 1.23 -8.58 -10.40
CA CYS A 18 1.38 -9.96 -10.90
C CYS A 18 2.76 -10.21 -11.52
N SER A 19 3.24 -9.28 -12.35
CA SER A 19 4.58 -9.36 -12.97
C SER A 19 5.72 -9.40 -11.94
N LYS A 20 5.53 -8.73 -10.81
CA LYS A 20 6.49 -8.68 -9.70
C LYS A 20 6.29 -9.77 -8.65
N LEU A 21 5.32 -10.66 -8.84
CA LEU A 21 4.94 -11.69 -7.86
C LEU A 21 4.56 -11.09 -6.50
N TRP A 22 3.87 -9.95 -6.53
CA TRP A 22 3.37 -9.23 -5.34
C TRP A 22 1.94 -9.60 -4.94
N ILE A 23 1.37 -10.61 -5.59
CA ILE A 23 0.07 -11.21 -5.28
C ILE A 23 0.32 -12.69 -4.94
N GLY A 24 -0.32 -13.15 -3.87
CA GLY A 24 -0.26 -14.53 -3.41
C GLY A 24 -1.07 -15.48 -4.29
N SER A 25 -0.73 -16.76 -4.23
CA SER A 25 -1.39 -17.83 -4.99
C SER A 25 -2.64 -18.43 -4.29
N GLY A 26 -3.20 -17.80 -3.24
CA GLY A 26 -4.20 -18.42 -2.36
C GLY A 26 -5.10 -17.47 -1.56
N ALA A 27 -5.65 -17.95 -0.43
CA ALA A 27 -6.80 -17.50 0.40
C ALA A 27 -6.93 -16.01 0.84
N ALA A 28 -6.10 -15.10 0.33
CA ALA A 28 -6.18 -13.65 0.54
C ALA A 28 -6.73 -12.91 -0.70
N GLU A 29 -7.46 -13.60 -1.57
CA GLU A 29 -8.06 -13.02 -2.79
C GLU A 29 -8.95 -11.80 -2.50
N ASP A 30 -9.52 -11.71 -1.30
CA ASP A 30 -10.36 -10.60 -0.85
C ASP A 30 -9.58 -9.47 -0.17
N LYS A 31 -8.25 -9.58 -0.05
CA LYS A 31 -7.40 -8.61 0.67
C LYS A 31 -6.26 -8.08 -0.17
N GLU A 32 -5.99 -8.69 -1.32
CA GLU A 32 -4.86 -8.35 -2.17
C GLU A 32 -5.27 -7.70 -3.48
N GLY A 33 -4.57 -6.63 -3.84
CA GLY A 33 -4.74 -5.95 -5.12
C GLY A 33 -4.55 -4.45 -5.01
N VAL A 34 -5.24 -3.72 -5.89
CA VAL A 34 -5.19 -2.27 -6.01
C VAL A 34 -6.59 -1.69 -5.82
N ILE A 35 -6.69 -0.64 -5.03
CA ILE A 35 -7.87 0.19 -4.87
C ILE A 35 -7.52 1.62 -5.26
N LEU A 36 -8.32 2.18 -6.15
CA LEU A 36 -8.30 3.59 -6.49
C LEU A 36 -9.63 4.20 -6.07
N HIS A 37 -9.60 5.09 -5.09
CA HIS A 37 -10.81 5.78 -4.65
C HIS A 37 -11.23 6.83 -5.66
N LYS A 38 -12.53 6.84 -5.99
CA LYS A 38 -13.17 7.85 -6.83
C LYS A 38 -13.92 8.89 -6.01
N LYS A 39 -14.84 8.45 -5.15
CA LYS A 39 -15.62 9.29 -4.22
C LYS A 39 -16.03 8.46 -3.01
N GLU A 40 -16.60 9.10 -1.98
CA GLU A 40 -17.06 8.40 -0.77
C GLU A 40 -17.98 7.21 -1.14
N GLY A 41 -17.58 6.01 -0.73
CA GLY A 41 -18.29 4.77 -1.04
C GLY A 41 -18.18 4.25 -2.48
N GLN A 42 -17.37 4.87 -3.35
CA GLN A 42 -17.13 4.39 -4.71
C GLN A 42 -15.63 4.23 -5.01
N TYR A 43 -15.26 3.01 -5.40
CA TYR A 43 -13.89 2.60 -5.66
C TYR A 43 -13.80 1.93 -7.03
N PHE A 44 -12.66 2.12 -7.70
CA PHE A 44 -12.19 1.17 -8.70
C PHE A 44 -11.25 0.21 -8.00
N ALA A 45 -11.42 -1.08 -8.23
CA ALA A 45 -10.56 -2.08 -7.63
C ALA A 45 -10.16 -3.14 -8.66
N CYS A 46 -8.97 -3.70 -8.47
CA CYS A 46 -8.53 -4.87 -9.21
C CYS A 46 -7.76 -5.78 -8.23
N PRO A 47 -8.25 -7.00 -7.95
CA PRO A 47 -9.46 -7.64 -8.49
C PRO A 47 -10.76 -6.90 -8.12
N GLU A 48 -11.84 -7.09 -8.90
CA GLU A 48 -13.10 -6.33 -8.73
C GLU A 48 -13.78 -6.62 -7.38
N GLN A 49 -13.66 -7.86 -6.89
CA GLN A 49 -14.18 -8.33 -5.62
C GLN A 49 -13.63 -7.54 -4.43
N LEU A 50 -12.42 -6.98 -4.59
CA LEU A 50 -11.77 -6.21 -3.56
C LEU A 50 -12.55 -4.93 -3.22
N ALA A 51 -13.41 -4.42 -4.11
CA ALA A 51 -14.20 -3.22 -3.87
C ALA A 51 -15.15 -3.31 -2.65
N GLU A 52 -15.57 -4.53 -2.27
CA GLU A 52 -16.48 -4.77 -1.13
C GLU A 52 -15.78 -5.34 0.12
N SER A 53 -14.47 -5.56 0.04
CA SER A 53 -13.65 -6.18 1.07
C SER A 53 -13.48 -5.35 2.35
N SER A 54 -12.96 -5.98 3.41
CA SER A 54 -12.49 -5.23 4.59
C SER A 54 -11.32 -4.30 4.25
N PHE A 55 -10.46 -4.69 3.30
CA PHE A 55 -9.38 -3.85 2.81
C PHE A 55 -9.90 -2.55 2.16
N ALA A 56 -10.96 -2.60 1.35
CA ALA A 56 -11.57 -1.39 0.78
C ALA A 56 -12.11 -0.44 1.86
N LYS A 57 -12.76 -0.99 2.89
CA LYS A 57 -13.28 -0.20 4.01
C LYS A 57 -12.15 0.45 4.81
N ALA A 58 -11.08 -0.29 5.07
CA ALA A 58 -9.93 0.23 5.81
C ALA A 58 -9.14 1.26 4.98
N ALA A 59 -8.96 1.03 3.68
CA ALA A 59 -8.37 1.97 2.72
C ALA A 59 -9.16 3.28 2.60
N ALA A 60 -10.50 3.23 2.74
CA ALA A 60 -11.33 4.42 2.79
C ALA A 60 -11.08 5.27 4.04
N ALA A 61 -10.87 4.63 5.19
CA ALA A 61 -10.66 5.29 6.46
C ALA A 61 -9.29 6.01 6.56
N LEU A 62 -8.29 5.59 5.76
CA LEU A 62 -7.01 6.31 5.62
C LEU A 62 -7.19 7.80 5.25
N LYS A 63 -8.33 8.21 4.72
CA LYS A 63 -8.60 9.59 4.25
C LYS A 63 -9.08 10.55 5.33
N ALA A 64 -9.52 10.06 6.49
CA ALA A 64 -10.30 10.85 7.43
C ALA A 64 -9.43 11.61 8.45
N GLU A 65 -8.83 12.75 8.05
CA GLU A 65 -8.57 13.85 8.99
C GLU A 65 -8.49 15.23 8.32
N VAL A 66 -9.51 16.05 8.60
CA VAL A 66 -9.61 17.53 8.52
C VAL A 66 -9.43 18.19 7.14
N GLY A 67 -10.58 18.52 6.52
CA GLY A 67 -10.65 19.42 5.37
C GLY A 67 -12.07 19.79 4.88
N ARG A 68 -13.09 19.81 5.75
CA ARG A 68 -14.39 20.41 5.40
C ARG A 68 -14.31 21.93 5.61
N LYS A 69 -14.10 22.70 4.54
CA LYS A 69 -14.80 23.99 4.28
C LYS A 69 -14.41 24.58 2.92
N GLY A 70 -15.40 24.65 2.00
CA GLY A 70 -15.32 25.32 0.69
C GLY A 70 -14.49 24.52 -0.31
N ILE A 71 -14.92 24.27 -1.54
CA ILE A 71 -15.32 25.28 -2.52
C ILE A 71 -16.28 24.61 -3.52
N SER A 72 -17.36 25.32 -3.83
CA SER A 72 -18.13 25.09 -5.05
C SER A 72 -17.29 25.60 -6.22
N HIS A 73 -16.83 24.74 -7.11
CA HIS A 73 -16.58 25.12 -8.49
C HIS A 73 -16.86 23.92 -9.39
N SER A 74 -17.92 24.06 -10.17
CA SER A 74 -18.10 23.34 -11.42
C SER A 74 -16.96 23.73 -12.35
N ASP A 75 -15.93 22.91 -12.49
CA ASP A 75 -14.96 23.07 -13.56
C ASP A 75 -14.51 21.72 -14.13
N LEU A 76 -14.50 21.72 -15.46
CA LEU A 76 -14.15 20.66 -16.36
C LEU A 76 -12.70 20.18 -16.16
N GLY A 77 -12.48 18.88 -16.36
CA GLY A 77 -11.16 18.37 -16.71
C GLY A 77 -10.70 17.24 -15.79
N LEU A 78 -10.82 16.02 -16.30
CA LEU A 78 -10.24 14.80 -15.75
C LEU A 78 -8.71 14.88 -15.77
N THR A 79 -8.15 15.68 -14.89
CA THR A 79 -6.80 15.52 -14.36
C THR A 79 -6.89 14.45 -13.28
N ILE A 80 -5.96 13.50 -13.26
CA ILE A 80 -5.84 12.49 -12.19
C ILE A 80 -5.70 13.16 -10.79
N ALA A 81 -5.50 14.48 -10.75
CA ALA A 81 -5.51 15.35 -9.60
C ALA A 81 -6.92 15.78 -9.13
N ASP A 82 -7.86 14.85 -8.91
CA ASP A 82 -8.79 15.09 -7.81
C ASP A 82 -7.93 14.95 -6.54
N PRO A 83 -7.72 16.00 -5.73
CA PRO A 83 -6.93 15.90 -4.51
C PRO A 83 -7.48 14.89 -3.50
N SER A 84 -8.70 14.38 -3.72
CA SER A 84 -9.31 13.28 -2.99
C SER A 84 -9.02 11.89 -3.56
N SER A 85 -8.45 11.74 -4.76
CA SER A 85 -8.09 10.43 -5.31
C SER A 85 -6.81 9.91 -4.64
N GLN A 86 -6.90 8.74 -4.03
CA GLN A 86 -5.77 8.05 -3.39
C GLN A 86 -5.78 6.63 -3.90
N CYS A 87 -4.61 6.16 -4.33
CA CYS A 87 -4.39 4.77 -4.67
C CYS A 87 -3.82 4.05 -3.46
N VAL A 88 -4.31 2.86 -3.18
CA VAL A 88 -3.86 1.97 -2.12
C VAL A 88 -3.62 0.60 -2.74
N MET A 89 -2.50 -0.02 -2.41
CA MET A 89 -2.07 -1.28 -3.00
C MET A 89 -1.42 -2.16 -1.93
N THR A 90 -1.76 -3.44 -1.93
CA THR A 90 -1.06 -4.43 -1.11
C THR A 90 0.16 -4.98 -1.84
N VAL A 91 1.15 -5.44 -1.10
CA VAL A 91 2.36 -6.04 -1.64
C VAL A 91 2.64 -7.29 -0.81
N ASN A 92 2.30 -8.42 -1.39
CA ASN A 92 2.57 -9.74 -0.85
C ASN A 92 3.74 -10.33 -1.65
N SER A 93 4.97 -10.10 -1.17
CA SER A 93 6.16 -10.72 -1.74
C SER A 93 6.86 -11.61 -0.71
N HIS A 94 7.71 -12.51 -1.20
CA HIS A 94 8.49 -13.39 -0.32
C HIS A 94 9.40 -12.58 0.61
N ILE A 95 9.96 -11.46 0.14
CA ILE A 95 10.81 -10.58 0.94
C ILE A 95 10.01 -9.98 2.11
N ILE A 96 8.81 -9.43 1.85
CA ILE A 96 7.96 -8.87 2.91
C ILE A 96 7.60 -9.93 3.95
N ARG A 97 7.16 -11.10 3.49
CA ARG A 97 6.75 -12.22 4.37
C ARG A 97 7.90 -12.70 5.25
N THR A 98 9.06 -12.96 4.65
CA THR A 98 10.24 -13.44 5.36
C THR A 98 10.73 -12.41 6.38
N PHE A 99 10.75 -11.12 6.01
CA PHE A 99 11.08 -10.05 6.94
C PHE A 99 10.15 -10.04 8.17
N LEU A 100 8.83 -10.07 7.94
CA LEU A 100 7.85 -9.99 9.03
C LEU A 100 7.85 -11.22 9.96
N GLN A 101 8.26 -12.40 9.47
CA GLN A 101 8.36 -13.59 10.32
C GLN A 101 9.40 -13.45 11.44
N GLY A 102 10.48 -12.71 11.20
CA GLY A 102 11.54 -12.46 12.18
C GLY A 102 11.39 -11.12 12.93
N PHE A 103 10.47 -10.26 12.50
CA PHE A 103 10.35 -8.90 13.02
C PHE A 103 9.29 -8.79 14.13
N THR A 104 9.66 -8.24 15.28
CA THR A 104 8.74 -8.05 16.44
C THR A 104 8.57 -6.59 16.85
N GLY A 105 9.16 -5.65 16.11
CA GLY A 105 9.08 -4.22 16.42
C GLY A 105 7.73 -3.61 16.02
N PRO A 106 7.37 -2.45 16.60
CA PRO A 106 6.16 -1.72 16.21
C PRO A 106 6.32 -0.92 14.91
N GLU A 107 7.56 -0.60 14.51
CA GLU A 107 7.87 0.21 13.33
C GLU A 107 9.12 -0.32 12.63
N VAL A 108 9.04 -0.46 11.31
CA VAL A 108 10.15 -0.82 10.43
C VAL A 108 10.84 0.46 9.95
N PRO A 109 12.15 0.63 10.19
CA PRO A 109 12.90 1.73 9.59
C PRO A 109 12.95 1.55 8.07
N LEU A 110 12.66 2.62 7.35
CA LEU A 110 12.79 2.72 5.91
C LEU A 110 13.92 3.72 5.57
N ASP A 111 14.16 3.92 4.27
CA ASP A 111 15.11 4.93 3.79
C ASP A 111 14.76 6.35 4.26
N ASN A 112 15.80 7.18 4.41
CA ASN A 112 15.74 8.61 4.72
C ASN A 112 15.07 8.94 6.08
N GLY A 113 15.13 8.02 7.05
CA GLY A 113 14.57 8.22 8.39
C GLY A 113 13.04 8.08 8.46
N CYS A 114 12.39 7.70 7.36
CA CYS A 114 10.99 7.32 7.35
C CYS A 114 10.81 6.00 8.13
N ARG A 115 9.65 5.81 8.75
CA ARG A 115 9.33 4.58 9.50
C ARG A 115 7.96 4.09 9.12
N ALA A 116 7.84 2.86 8.63
CA ALA A 116 6.53 2.26 8.39
C ALA A 116 6.10 1.46 9.61
N GLN A 117 4.94 1.79 10.15
CA GLN A 117 4.36 1.05 11.27
C GLN A 117 3.98 -0.39 10.89
N VAL A 118 3.99 -1.26 11.89
CA VAL A 118 3.45 -2.63 11.80
C VAL A 118 2.09 -2.66 12.48
N LEU A 119 1.06 -2.94 11.67
CA LEU A 119 -0.33 -3.09 12.09
C LEU A 119 -0.63 -4.54 12.44
N PRO A 120 -1.46 -4.82 13.45
CA PRO A 120 -1.92 -6.18 13.73
C PRO A 120 -2.71 -6.77 12.54
N THR A 121 -3.76 -6.07 12.07
CA THR A 121 -4.61 -6.53 10.95
C THR A 121 -4.89 -5.42 9.93
N ILE A 122 -5.48 -5.80 8.78
CA ILE A 122 -5.88 -4.84 7.73
C ILE A 122 -6.88 -3.81 8.26
N GLU A 123 -7.75 -4.18 9.19
CA GLU A 123 -8.76 -3.28 9.75
C GLU A 123 -8.13 -2.11 10.53
N ASP A 124 -6.95 -2.32 11.12
CA ASP A 124 -6.19 -1.28 11.83
C ASP A 124 -5.60 -0.21 10.89
N LEU A 125 -5.66 -0.42 9.57
CA LEU A 125 -5.21 0.56 8.57
C LEU A 125 -5.96 1.89 8.70
N ALA A 126 -7.19 1.88 9.22
CA ALA A 126 -7.96 3.08 9.54
C ALA A 126 -7.23 4.04 10.51
N HIS A 127 -6.37 3.50 11.37
CA HIS A 127 -5.61 4.22 12.39
C HIS A 127 -4.15 4.48 11.99
N ALA A 128 -3.79 4.19 10.74
CA ALA A 128 -2.40 4.28 10.32
C ALA A 128 -1.89 5.72 10.20
N THR A 129 -0.62 5.91 10.58
CA THR A 129 0.11 7.16 10.39
C THR A 129 0.29 7.42 8.89
N ARG A 130 -0.33 8.50 8.43
CA ARG A 130 -0.43 8.80 6.99
C ARG A 130 0.88 9.30 6.38
N GLN A 131 1.79 9.80 7.20
CA GLN A 131 3.03 10.47 6.78
C GLN A 131 4.02 9.52 6.09
N ASN A 132 3.92 8.22 6.36
CA ASN A 132 4.90 7.25 5.91
C ASN A 132 4.49 6.55 4.60
N PHE A 133 3.26 6.78 4.11
CA PHE A 133 2.74 6.24 2.84
C PHE A 133 2.81 4.70 2.72
N ALA A 134 3.01 4.02 3.84
CA ALA A 134 3.22 2.59 3.93
C ALA A 134 2.94 2.10 5.36
N ALA A 135 2.39 0.89 5.48
CA ALA A 135 2.24 0.15 6.72
C ALA A 135 2.37 -1.35 6.45
N PHE A 136 3.04 -2.07 7.32
CA PHE A 136 3.07 -3.52 7.30
C PHE A 136 1.85 -4.07 8.03
N VAL A 137 1.35 -5.22 7.61
CA VAL A 137 0.24 -5.91 8.28
C VAL A 137 0.69 -7.30 8.70
N ALA A 138 0.72 -7.53 10.01
CA ALA A 138 1.30 -8.71 10.62
C ALA A 138 0.49 -9.98 10.33
N SER A 139 -0.84 -9.94 10.48
CA SER A 139 -1.67 -11.15 10.30
C SER A 139 -1.61 -11.72 8.87
N GLU A 140 -1.57 -10.86 7.86
CA GLU A 140 -1.50 -11.25 6.45
C GLU A 140 -0.05 -11.44 5.96
N GLY A 141 0.92 -10.88 6.67
CA GLY A 141 2.34 -10.88 6.27
C GLY A 141 2.57 -10.09 4.99
N LEU A 142 1.92 -8.93 4.84
CA LEU A 142 2.00 -8.09 3.65
C LEU A 142 2.29 -6.63 3.97
N LEU A 143 2.66 -5.88 2.94
CA LEU A 143 2.85 -4.43 3.00
C LEU A 143 1.65 -3.75 2.33
N VAL A 144 1.11 -2.71 2.94
CA VAL A 144 0.14 -1.80 2.30
C VAL A 144 0.86 -0.49 2.00
N VAL A 145 0.81 -0.04 0.76
CA VAL A 145 1.30 1.28 0.33
C VAL A 145 0.15 2.12 -0.16
N TRP A 146 0.26 3.44 0.01
CA TRP A 146 -0.70 4.37 -0.56
C TRP A 146 -0.01 5.62 -1.10
N ASP A 147 -0.63 6.24 -2.09
CA ASP A 147 -0.14 7.48 -2.67
C ASP A 147 -1.29 8.30 -3.26
N LYS A 148 -1.11 9.63 -3.32
CA LYS A 148 -2.06 10.52 -4.02
C LYS A 148 -1.92 10.38 -5.54
N ASP A 149 -0.72 10.05 -6.02
CA ASP A 149 -0.48 9.72 -7.41
C ASP A 149 -0.29 8.20 -7.55
N ALA A 150 -1.26 7.56 -8.21
CA ALA A 150 -1.28 6.12 -8.40
C ALA A 150 -0.04 5.58 -9.13
N LEU A 151 0.64 6.38 -9.96
CA LEU A 151 1.84 5.92 -10.67
C LEU A 151 3.07 5.84 -9.76
N ASN A 152 3.09 6.58 -8.66
CA ASN A 152 4.20 6.53 -7.69
C ASN A 152 4.16 5.27 -6.81
N ILE A 153 3.02 4.58 -6.72
CA ILE A 153 2.81 3.46 -5.80
C ILE A 153 3.74 2.28 -6.09
N LEU A 154 4.04 2.02 -7.36
CA LEU A 154 4.94 0.94 -7.79
C LEU A 154 6.39 1.24 -7.42
N SER A 155 6.83 2.49 -7.62
CA SER A 155 8.17 2.93 -7.26
C SER A 155 8.38 2.85 -5.75
N ARG A 156 7.37 3.28 -4.98
CA ARG A 156 7.36 3.22 -3.52
C ARG A 156 7.49 1.78 -3.01
N ALA A 157 6.62 0.89 -3.47
CA ALA A 157 6.66 -0.53 -3.11
C ALA A 157 8.02 -1.16 -3.44
N SER A 158 8.55 -0.88 -4.64
CA SER A 158 9.85 -1.44 -5.07
C SER A 158 11.00 -0.96 -4.18
N LYS A 159 11.02 0.33 -3.83
CA LYS A 159 12.05 0.89 -2.93
C LYS A 159 12.00 0.26 -1.55
N ILE A 160 10.80 0.10 -0.98
CA ILE A 160 10.63 -0.53 0.33
C ILE A 160 11.11 -1.98 0.28
N GLU A 161 10.71 -2.76 -0.73
CA GLU A 161 11.15 -4.14 -0.88
C GLU A 161 12.67 -4.26 -1.05
N THR A 162 13.30 -3.41 -1.87
CA THR A 162 14.76 -3.35 -2.00
C THR A 162 15.43 -2.99 -0.66
N HIS A 163 14.87 -2.05 0.10
CA HIS A 163 15.41 -1.70 1.41
C HIS A 163 15.33 -2.87 2.40
N LEU A 164 14.21 -3.59 2.47
CA LEU A 164 14.09 -4.76 3.35
C LEU A 164 15.07 -5.86 2.97
N THR A 165 15.29 -6.03 1.68
CA THR A 165 16.26 -6.97 1.14
C THR A 165 17.67 -6.66 1.67
N ASP A 166 18.08 -5.38 1.66
CA ASP A 166 19.35 -4.95 2.27
C ASP A 166 19.39 -5.15 3.79
N LEU A 167 18.26 -4.96 4.50
CA LEU A 167 18.19 -5.19 5.95
C LEU A 167 18.35 -6.67 6.30
N ILE A 168 17.70 -7.57 5.56
CA ILE A 168 17.82 -9.02 5.75
C ILE A 168 19.27 -9.46 5.51
N TRP A 169 19.91 -8.98 4.45
CA TRP A 169 21.30 -9.35 4.20
C TRP A 169 22.30 -8.75 5.18
N LYS A 170 21.99 -7.61 5.82
CA LYS A 170 22.84 -7.02 6.86
C LYS A 170 22.66 -7.68 8.23
N SER A 171 21.50 -8.25 8.55
CA SER A 171 21.31 -8.98 9.80
C SER A 171 22.14 -10.26 9.87
N ASP A 172 22.44 -10.87 8.72
CA ASP A 172 23.19 -12.12 8.64
C ASP A 172 24.73 -11.92 8.69
N GLY A 173 25.21 -10.69 8.56
CA GLY A 173 26.65 -10.37 8.43
C GLY A 173 27.31 -9.79 9.67
N ASN A 174 26.60 -9.73 10.81
CA ASN A 174 27.08 -9.03 12.02
C ASN A 174 27.56 -9.99 13.13
N GLU A 175 27.85 -11.25 12.79
CA GLU A 175 28.43 -12.24 13.70
C GLU A 175 29.97 -12.41 13.55
N ASP A 176 30.63 -11.76 12.58
CA ASP A 176 32.05 -12.03 12.24
C ASP A 176 33.05 -10.86 12.48
N GLU A 177 32.72 -9.82 13.26
CA GLU A 177 33.71 -8.84 13.75
C GLU A 177 33.94 -8.93 15.27
N ALA A 178 34.24 -10.14 15.72
CA ALA A 178 34.86 -10.39 17.00
C ALA A 178 36.05 -11.33 16.81
N ASP A 179 37.08 -10.88 16.09
CA ASP A 179 38.46 -11.35 16.30
C ASP A 179 39.48 -10.38 15.68
N GLU A 180 40.47 -10.03 16.53
CA GLU A 180 41.71 -9.22 16.37
C GLU A 180 41.68 -7.70 16.58
#